data_AF-A0A8C7ZDC6-F1
#
_entry.id   AF-A0A8C7ZDC6-F1
#
_cell.length_a   1.000
_cell.length_b   1.000
_cell.length_c   1.000
_cell.angle_alpha   90.00
_cell.angle_beta   90.00
_cell.angle_gamma   90.00
#
_symmetry.space_group_name_H-M   'P 1'
#
loop_
_entity.id
_entity.type
_entity.pdbx_description
1 polymer ?
#
loop_
_entity_poly.entity_id
_entity_poly.type
_entity_poly.pdbx_seq_one_letter_code
_entity_poly.pdbx_strand_id
1 'polypeptide(L)'
;MTVESDLSMLSILDHMDEEVDGFVSPVDDLEKTTDMRLSNLHSATMQELVEQLQEAKEEKKRIRKNLKEFEDQFFRQNGRTVQKEDRSPLAVEYHEYKHIKAKLRLLEVLISKRDATKFI
;
A
#
# COMPACT_ATOMS: atom_id res chain seq x y z
N MET A 1 34.41 -4.09 9.79
CA MET A 1 33.25 -4.92 9.40
C MET A 1 32.17 -3.96 8.92
N THR A 2 32.03 -3.80 7.61
CA THR A 2 31.02 -2.96 6.97
C THR A 2 29.74 -3.77 6.80
N VAL A 3 28.71 -3.46 7.58
CA VAL A 3 27.39 -4.10 7.52
C VAL A 3 26.34 -3.04 7.16
N GLU A 4 26.49 -2.40 6.00
CA GLU A 4 25.46 -1.48 5.49
C GLU A 4 25.27 -1.72 3.99
N SER A 5 24.64 -2.86 3.63
CA SER A 5 24.29 -3.14 2.23
C SER A 5 23.01 -3.97 2.07
N ASP A 6 22.11 -3.97 3.06
CA ASP A 6 20.85 -4.73 2.96
C ASP A 6 19.61 -3.84 2.78
N LEU A 7 19.67 -2.56 3.17
CA LEU A 7 18.52 -1.65 3.08
C LEU A 7 18.30 -1.10 1.66
N SER A 8 19.39 -0.88 0.91
CA SER A 8 19.33 -0.38 -0.48
C SER A 8 18.74 -1.43 -1.44
N MET A 9 19.12 -2.71 -1.26
CA MET A 9 18.59 -3.82 -2.05
C MET A 9 17.07 -4.03 -1.85
N LEU A 10 16.55 -3.81 -0.64
CA LEU A 10 15.11 -3.92 -0.38
C LEU A 10 14.29 -2.82 -1.08
N SER A 11 14.88 -1.62 -1.24
CA SER A 11 14.24 -0.52 -1.96
C SER A 11 14.17 -0.76 -3.47
N ILE A 12 15.19 -1.43 -4.04
CA ILE A 12 15.24 -1.76 -5.46
C ILE A 12 14.24 -2.87 -5.80
N LEU A 13 14.06 -3.87 -4.92
CA LEU A 13 13.09 -4.94 -5.14
C LEU A 13 11.64 -4.43 -5.10
N ASP A 14 11.34 -3.45 -4.25
CA ASP A 14 10.01 -2.81 -4.14
C ASP A 14 9.68 -1.93 -5.37
N HIS A 15 10.71 -1.42 -6.08
CA HIS A 15 10.56 -0.62 -7.29
C HIS A 15 10.38 -1.45 -8.59
N MET A 16 10.76 -2.73 -8.59
CA MET A 16 10.56 -3.60 -9.77
C MET A 16 9.17 -4.25 -9.83
N ASP A 17 8.38 -4.15 -8.76
CA ASP A 17 7.02 -4.70 -8.67
C ASP A 17 5.91 -3.72 -9.14
N GLU A 18 6.27 -2.52 -9.59
CA GLU A 18 5.32 -1.47 -10.01
C GLU A 18 4.84 -1.60 -11.47
N GLU A 19 5.52 -2.38 -12.32
CA GLU A 19 5.28 -2.39 -13.78
C GLU A 19 4.40 -3.54 -14.32
N VAL A 20 3.93 -4.49 -13.50
CA VAL A 20 3.37 -5.76 -14.04
C VAL A 20 1.85 -5.92 -14.06
N ASP A 21 1.04 -5.06 -13.43
CA ASP A 21 -0.41 -5.32 -13.40
C ASP A 21 -1.23 -4.14 -13.87
N GLY A 22 -2.01 -4.36 -14.93
CA GLY A 22 -3.10 -3.51 -15.42
C GLY A 22 -4.27 -3.38 -14.43
N PHE A 23 -3.97 -3.25 -13.14
CA PHE A 23 -4.93 -3.05 -12.07
C PHE A 23 -5.44 -1.61 -12.09
N VAL A 24 -6.49 -1.38 -12.89
CA VAL A 24 -7.24 -0.13 -12.85
C VAL A 24 -8.22 -0.22 -11.68
N SER A 25 -7.95 0.53 -10.61
CA SER A 25 -8.85 0.71 -9.46
C SER A 25 -9.85 1.84 -9.77
N PRO A 26 -11.15 1.55 -9.98
CA PRO A 26 -12.15 2.58 -10.22
C PRO A 26 -12.85 2.98 -8.92
N VAL A 27 -13.18 4.28 -8.91
CA VAL A 27 -14.09 5.09 -8.06
C VAL A 27 -13.60 5.60 -6.70
N ASP A 28 -13.65 6.93 -6.63
CA ASP A 28 -13.56 7.83 -5.48
C ASP A 28 -14.93 7.96 -4.83
N ASP A 29 -14.97 8.04 -3.49
CA ASP A 29 -16.05 8.69 -2.70
C ASP A 29 -15.89 8.50 -1.17
N LEU A 30 -14.71 8.09 -0.66
CA LEU A 30 -14.51 7.94 0.78
C LEU A 30 -13.16 8.49 1.26
N GLU A 31 -12.89 9.75 0.97
CA GLU A 31 -11.68 10.41 1.46
C GLU A 31 -11.75 10.77 2.96
N LYS A 32 -12.95 11.00 3.50
CA LYS A 32 -13.13 11.54 4.87
C LYS A 32 -12.70 10.60 6.01
N THR A 33 -12.91 9.29 5.91
CA THR A 33 -12.47 8.33 6.94
C THR A 33 -10.97 8.06 6.85
N THR A 34 -10.43 8.16 5.63
CA THR A 34 -9.01 8.07 5.33
C THR A 34 -8.26 9.21 6.03
N ASP A 35 -8.79 10.43 5.93
CA ASP A 35 -8.21 11.64 6.53
C ASP A 35 -8.01 11.52 8.06
N MET A 36 -9.02 10.99 8.78
CA MET A 36 -8.92 10.81 10.24
C MET A 36 -7.83 9.81 10.66
N ARG A 37 -7.69 8.67 9.98
CA ARG A 37 -6.65 7.67 10.33
C ARG A 37 -5.24 8.13 9.98
N LEU A 38 -5.10 8.96 8.95
CA LEU A 38 -3.82 9.54 8.53
C LEU A 38 -3.36 10.69 9.42
N SER A 39 -4.30 11.45 10.02
CA SER A 39 -3.97 12.60 10.87
C SER A 39 -3.11 12.26 12.11
N ASN A 40 -3.20 11.04 12.64
CA ASN A 40 -2.42 10.61 13.81
C ASN A 40 -0.93 10.34 13.50
N LEU A 41 -0.55 10.22 12.22
CA LEU A 41 0.83 9.93 11.82
C LEU A 41 1.77 11.13 12.05
N HIS A 42 1.25 12.35 12.09
CA HIS A 42 2.06 13.55 12.30
C HIS A 42 2.79 13.56 13.65
N SER A 43 2.18 12.96 14.68
CA SER A 43 2.69 12.91 16.05
C SER A 43 3.57 11.70 16.35
N ALA A 44 3.63 10.70 15.46
CA ALA A 44 4.43 9.49 15.65
C ALA A 44 5.94 9.82 15.60
N THR A 45 6.77 9.08 16.32
CA THR A 45 8.25 9.17 16.29
C THR A 45 8.85 8.59 15.00
N MET A 46 10.15 8.78 14.76
CA MET A 46 10.81 8.18 13.58
C MET A 46 10.75 6.66 13.56
N GLN A 47 10.97 6.02 14.71
CA GLN A 47 10.91 4.55 14.82
C GLN A 47 9.49 4.04 14.53
N GLU A 48 8.47 4.67 15.12
CA GLU A 48 7.08 4.32 14.88
C GLU A 48 6.66 4.53 13.41
N LEU A 49 7.16 5.58 12.74
CA LEU A 49 6.89 5.77 11.30
C LEU A 49 7.49 4.65 10.44
N VAL A 50 8.71 4.21 10.76
CA VAL A 50 9.39 3.12 10.02
C VAL A 50 8.68 1.79 10.28
N GLU A 51 8.30 1.50 11.51
CA GLU A 51 7.53 0.31 11.87
C GLU A 51 6.18 0.29 11.12
N GLN A 52 5.43 1.39 11.15
CA GLN A 52 4.17 1.49 10.42
C GLN A 52 4.34 1.41 8.91
N LEU A 53 5.48 1.81 8.35
CA LEU A 53 5.80 1.66 6.93
C LEU A 53 5.96 0.18 6.60
N GLN A 54 6.71 -0.56 7.41
CA GLN A 54 6.91 -2.00 7.23
C GLN A 54 5.58 -2.76 7.35
N GLU A 55 4.79 -2.48 8.39
CA GLU A 55 3.45 -3.06 8.55
C GLU A 55 2.55 -2.76 7.35
N ALA A 56 2.57 -1.52 6.87
CA ALA A 56 1.75 -1.13 5.72
C ALA A 56 2.18 -1.82 4.41
N LYS A 57 3.48 -2.11 4.25
CA LYS A 57 3.98 -2.89 3.10
C LYS A 57 3.51 -4.34 3.17
N GLU A 58 3.58 -4.97 4.34
CA GLU A 58 3.11 -6.34 4.55
C GLU A 58 1.60 -6.45 4.36
N GLU A 59 0.84 -5.48 4.86
CA GLU A 59 -0.61 -5.38 4.67
C GLU A 59 -0.97 -5.23 3.18
N LYS A 60 -0.31 -4.31 2.47
CA LYS A 60 -0.49 -4.13 1.01
C LYS A 60 -0.23 -5.44 0.25
N LYS A 61 0.80 -6.19 0.64
CA LYS A 61 1.13 -7.49 0.03
C LYS A 61 0.03 -8.52 0.30
N ARG A 62 -0.49 -8.58 1.53
CA ARG A 62 -1.60 -9.48 1.90
C ARG A 62 -2.87 -9.17 1.13
N ILE A 63 -3.28 -7.90 1.09
CA ILE A 63 -4.46 -7.46 0.35
C ILE A 63 -4.31 -7.79 -1.14
N ARG A 64 -3.15 -7.49 -1.75
CA ARG A 64 -2.89 -7.80 -3.16
C ARG A 64 -3.04 -9.29 -3.45
N LYS A 65 -2.55 -10.16 -2.56
CA LYS A 65 -2.70 -11.62 -2.72
C LYS A 65 -4.18 -12.02 -2.71
N ASN A 66 -4.97 -11.49 -1.77
CA ASN A 66 -6.40 -11.77 -1.67
C ASN A 66 -7.16 -11.31 -2.92
N LEU A 67 -6.93 -10.06 -3.36
CA LEU A 67 -7.52 -9.52 -4.58
C LEU A 67 -7.20 -10.38 -5.80
N LYS A 68 -5.94 -10.79 -5.97
CA LYS A 68 -5.51 -11.65 -7.09
C LYS A 68 -6.16 -13.03 -7.02
N GLU A 69 -6.21 -13.64 -5.85
CA GLU A 69 -6.83 -14.96 -5.65
C GLU A 69 -8.33 -14.94 -6.00
N PHE A 70 -9.02 -13.85 -5.70
CA PHE A 70 -10.40 -13.67 -6.14
C PHE A 70 -10.52 -13.43 -7.63
N GLU A 71 -9.72 -12.54 -8.22
CA GLU A 71 -9.76 -12.26 -9.66
C GLU A 71 -9.46 -13.53 -10.48
N ASP A 72 -8.50 -14.34 -10.04
CA ASP A 72 -8.15 -15.63 -10.64
C ASP A 72 -9.31 -16.64 -10.53
N GLN A 73 -9.94 -16.76 -9.34
CA GLN A 73 -11.09 -17.64 -9.15
C GLN A 73 -12.30 -17.18 -9.98
N PHE A 74 -12.57 -15.88 -9.98
CA PHE A 74 -13.66 -15.29 -10.74
C PHE A 74 -13.47 -15.52 -12.23
N PHE A 75 -12.26 -15.33 -12.74
CA PHE A 75 -11.94 -15.57 -14.14
C PHE A 75 -12.12 -17.06 -14.51
N ARG A 76 -11.65 -17.98 -13.66
CA ARG A 76 -11.80 -19.42 -13.89
C ARG A 76 -13.26 -19.87 -13.89
N GLN A 77 -14.10 -19.27 -13.04
CA GLN A 77 -15.51 -19.64 -12.90
C GLN A 77 -16.39 -18.99 -13.98
N ASN A 78 -16.16 -17.72 -14.29
CA ASN A 78 -17.04 -16.93 -15.15
C ASN A 78 -16.51 -16.76 -16.59
N GLY A 79 -15.24 -17.10 -16.85
CA GLY A 79 -14.60 -16.93 -18.15
C GLY A 79 -14.40 -15.46 -18.57
N ARG A 80 -14.57 -14.52 -17.64
CA ARG A 80 -14.41 -13.08 -17.86
C ARG A 80 -13.75 -12.41 -16.65
N THR A 81 -13.21 -11.22 -16.86
CA THR A 81 -12.62 -10.41 -15.78
C THR A 81 -13.70 -9.78 -14.88
N VAL A 82 -13.32 -9.46 -13.65
CA VAL A 82 -14.17 -8.83 -12.63
C VAL A 82 -14.59 -7.43 -13.09
N GLN A 83 -15.90 -7.18 -13.20
CA GLN A 83 -16.45 -5.85 -13.49
C GLN A 83 -16.79 -5.10 -12.20
N LYS A 84 -17.17 -3.82 -12.32
CA LYS A 84 -17.45 -2.98 -11.14
C LYS A 84 -18.56 -3.57 -10.25
N GLU A 85 -19.60 -4.12 -10.86
CA GLU A 85 -20.72 -4.75 -10.15
C GLU A 85 -20.28 -6.01 -9.37
N ASP A 86 -19.29 -6.75 -9.88
CA ASP A 86 -18.80 -7.99 -9.29
C ASP A 86 -17.84 -7.77 -8.11
N ARG A 87 -17.44 -6.51 -7.85
CA ARG A 87 -16.49 -6.17 -6.77
C ARG A 87 -17.13 -6.09 -5.39
N SER A 88 -18.46 -6.09 -5.31
CA SER A 88 -19.17 -5.99 -4.03
C SER A 88 -18.71 -7.01 -2.97
N PRO A 89 -18.41 -8.29 -3.31
CA PRO A 89 -17.90 -9.26 -2.34
C PRO A 89 -16.54 -8.91 -1.74
N LEU A 90 -15.74 -8.08 -2.41
CA LEU A 90 -14.40 -7.64 -1.99
C LEU A 90 -14.31 -6.13 -1.78
N ALA A 91 -15.44 -5.45 -1.60
CA ALA A 91 -15.46 -4.00 -1.50
C ALA A 91 -14.51 -3.52 -0.39
N VAL A 92 -14.48 -4.22 0.74
CA VAL A 92 -13.60 -3.93 1.87
C VAL A 92 -12.12 -4.00 1.47
N GLU A 93 -11.69 -5.09 0.85
CA GLU A 93 -10.30 -5.31 0.42
C GLU A 93 -9.87 -4.29 -0.64
N TYR A 94 -10.75 -3.95 -1.58
CA TYR A 94 -10.48 -2.90 -2.56
C TYR A 94 -10.33 -1.52 -1.88
N HIS A 95 -11.16 -1.22 -0.89
CA HIS A 95 -11.05 0.01 -0.10
C HIS A 95 -9.78 0.04 0.75
N GLU A 96 -9.44 -1.06 1.40
CA GLU A 96 -8.22 -1.21 2.19
C GLU A 96 -6.98 -1.07 1.31
N TYR A 97 -6.98 -1.60 0.08
CA TYR A 97 -5.88 -1.41 -0.86
C TYR A 97 -5.67 0.08 -1.21
N LYS A 98 -6.74 0.84 -1.47
CA LYS A 98 -6.63 2.29 -1.70
C LYS A 98 -6.09 2.99 -0.45
N HIS A 99 -6.61 2.63 0.72
CA HIS A 99 -6.21 3.23 2.00
C HIS A 99 -4.73 2.97 2.31
N ILE A 100 -4.26 1.73 2.14
CA ILE A 100 -2.88 1.37 2.45
C ILE A 100 -1.91 2.04 1.48
N LYS A 101 -2.28 2.23 0.20
CA LYS A 101 -1.49 3.00 -0.76
C LYS A 101 -1.35 4.47 -0.34
N ALA A 102 -2.42 5.09 0.14
CA ALA A 102 -2.37 6.46 0.66
C ALA A 102 -1.51 6.54 1.93
N LYS A 103 -1.66 5.58 2.86
CA LYS A 103 -0.85 5.51 4.09
C LYS A 103 0.64 5.37 3.79
N LEU A 104 1.03 4.49 2.86
CA LEU A 104 2.42 4.30 2.45
C LEU A 104 3.03 5.59 1.91
N ARG A 105 2.35 6.26 0.99
CA ARG A 105 2.82 7.54 0.43
C ARG A 105 3.01 8.60 1.51
N LEU A 106 2.08 8.68 2.47
CA LEU A 106 2.20 9.62 3.58
C LEU A 106 3.39 9.29 4.48
N LEU A 107 3.57 8.02 4.85
CA LEU A 107 4.69 7.56 5.68
C LEU A 107 6.04 7.87 5.02
N GLU A 108 6.18 7.57 3.73
CA GLU A 108 7.38 7.91 2.94
C GLU A 108 7.67 9.41 2.99
N VAL A 109 6.66 10.25 2.74
CA VAL A 109 6.80 11.71 2.80
C VAL A 109 7.21 12.19 4.20
N LEU A 110 6.60 11.66 5.26
CA LEU A 110 6.92 12.05 6.64
C LEU A 110 8.34 11.65 7.05
N ILE A 111 8.78 10.46 6.65
CA ILE A 111 10.14 9.97 6.88
C ILE A 111 11.14 10.84 6.10
N SER A 112 10.94 11.03 4.79
CA SER A 112 11.84 11.85 3.97
C SER A 112 11.98 13.29 4.48
N LYS A 113 10.87 13.91 4.93
CA LYS A 113 10.92 15.25 5.53
C LYS A 113 11.78 15.31 6.77
N ARG A 114 11.69 14.30 7.65
CA ARG A 114 12.43 14.27 8.93
C ARG A 114 13.89 13.91 8.74
N ASP A 115 14.21 13.06 7.76
CA ASP A 115 15.58 12.78 7.43
C ASP A 115 16.26 14.00 6.78
N ALA A 116 15.56 14.75 5.92
CA ALA A 116 16.08 16.02 5.39
C ALA A 116 16.40 17.04 6.51
N THR A 117 15.59 17.12 7.56
CA THR A 117 15.84 18.00 8.72
C THR A 117 17.07 17.60 9.53
N LYS A 118 17.50 16.34 9.51
CA LYS A 118 18.72 15.90 10.23
C LYS A 118 20.02 16.33 9.54
N PHE A 119 19.95 16.72 8.27
CA PHE A 119 21.12 17.10 7.46
C PHE A 119 21.28 18.61 7.29
N ILE A 120 20.51 19.43 8.03
CA ILE A 120 20.60 20.89 8.10
C ILE A 120 21.09 21.27 9.50
#